data_AF-A0AAN5BZM6-F1
#
_entry.id   AF-A0AAN5BZM6-F1
#
_cell.length_a   1.000
_cell.length_b   1.000
_cell.length_c   1.000
_cell.angle_alpha   90.00
_cell.angle_beta   90.00
_cell.angle_gamma   90.00
#
_symmetry.space_group_name_H-M   'P 1'
#
loop_
_entity.id
_entity.type
_entity.pdbx_description
1 polymer ?
#
loop_
_entity_poly.entity_id
_entity_poly.type
_entity_poly.pdbx_seq_one_letter_code
_entity_poly.pdbx_strand_id
1 'polypeptide(L)'
;MGDFRVGFLLGTSPRLQYAAQMIGTLVAALVAPTMFLIFASAYPCILSAEDTAGDGGDYQCEFPAPSVAAWRAIVLAVTRPESPIPRSSWVFSIAMAVLASVMVLVKNLFNSTWNRIQPYYPNMMIMAMAFTLPSTQYGTAMFIGAVIASVWKRKWPDGFEKYAYAVAAGAMAGEGIGGVINAILSGIGLDGGNFGTTVGTP
;
A
#
# COMPACT_ATOMS: atom_id res chain seq x y z
N MET A 1 12.28 12.61 0.50
CA MET A 1 13.20 13.33 -0.44
C MET A 1 12.46 13.92 -1.64
N GLY A 2 11.45 13.23 -2.20
CA GLY A 2 10.62 13.81 -3.28
C GLY A 2 9.83 15.05 -2.85
N ASP A 3 9.41 15.12 -1.59
CA ASP A 3 8.53 16.20 -1.10
C ASP A 3 9.16 17.58 -1.21
N PHE A 4 10.46 17.73 -0.92
CA PHE A 4 11.15 19.03 -1.05
C PHE A 4 11.25 19.47 -2.50
N ARG A 5 11.38 18.52 -3.45
CA ARG A 5 11.36 18.84 -4.89
C ARG A 5 9.98 19.31 -5.32
N VAL A 6 8.92 18.67 -4.84
CA VAL A 6 7.53 19.11 -5.09
C VAL A 6 7.27 20.48 -4.45
N GLY A 7 7.69 20.67 -3.19
CA GLY A 7 7.57 21.95 -2.49
C GLY A 7 8.30 23.08 -3.21
N PHE A 8 9.49 22.82 -3.74
CA PHE A 8 10.22 23.76 -4.58
C PHE A 8 9.46 24.12 -5.87
N LEU A 9 8.90 23.13 -6.58
CA LEU A 9 8.11 23.37 -7.80
C LEU A 9 6.80 24.13 -7.52
N LEU A 10 6.24 23.98 -6.32
CA LEU A 10 5.05 24.71 -5.86
C LEU A 10 5.37 26.06 -5.20
N GLY A 11 6.65 26.48 -5.15
CA GLY A 11 7.07 27.72 -4.52
C GLY A 11 6.88 27.76 -2.99
N THR A 12 6.75 26.61 -2.35
CA THR A 12 6.58 26.49 -0.89
C THR A 12 7.91 26.70 -0.18
N SER A 13 7.90 27.44 0.94
CA SER A 13 9.15 27.71 1.67
C SER A 13 9.75 26.42 2.28
N PRO A 14 11.04 26.12 2.07
CA PRO A 14 11.67 24.89 2.57
C PRO A 14 11.65 24.78 4.10
N ARG A 15 11.75 25.92 4.81
CA ARG A 15 11.78 25.95 6.29
C ARG A 15 10.44 25.54 6.89
N LEU A 16 9.33 26.05 6.34
CA LEU A 16 7.99 25.66 6.79
C LEU A 16 7.71 24.19 6.47
N GLN A 17 8.15 23.71 5.29
CA GLN A 17 7.99 22.31 4.93
C GLN A 17 8.77 21.37 5.87
N TYR A 18 10.00 21.73 6.23
CA TYR A 18 10.79 20.98 7.20
C TYR A 18 10.15 20.99 8.59
N ALA A 19 9.68 22.15 9.06
CA ALA A 19 8.99 22.26 10.35
C ALA A 19 7.71 21.40 10.39
N ALA A 20 6.91 21.42 9.32
CA ALA A 20 5.71 20.60 9.21
C ALA A 20 6.03 19.10 9.22
N GLN A 21 7.08 18.68 8.50
CA GLN A 21 7.53 17.28 8.53
C GLN A 21 8.01 16.87 9.91
N MET A 22 8.79 17.70 10.60
CA MET A 22 9.25 17.41 11.96
C MET A 22 8.08 17.23 12.93
N ILE A 23 7.10 18.14 12.91
CA ILE A 23 5.91 18.02 13.76
C ILE A 23 5.13 16.74 13.42
N GLY A 24 4.92 16.48 12.12
CA GLY A 24 4.23 15.27 11.66
C GLY A 24 4.95 13.99 12.09
N THR A 25 6.27 13.94 11.97
CA THR A 25 7.09 12.79 12.40
C THR A 25 7.06 12.62 13.91
N LEU A 26 7.10 13.70 14.71
CA LEU A 26 6.98 13.61 16.17
C LEU A 26 5.64 13.01 16.59
N VAL A 27 4.54 13.48 15.99
CA VAL A 27 3.21 12.92 16.26
C VAL A 27 3.15 11.45 15.81
N ALA A 28 3.62 11.15 14.59
CA ALA A 28 3.63 9.79 14.06
C ALA A 28 4.47 8.82 14.91
N ALA A 29 5.59 9.28 15.47
CA ALA A 29 6.46 8.48 16.33
C ALA A 29 5.77 8.04 17.63
N LEU A 30 4.79 8.82 18.12
CA LEU A 30 3.97 8.46 19.28
C LEU A 30 2.76 7.61 18.87
N VAL A 31 2.06 8.02 17.81
CA VAL A 31 0.81 7.37 17.38
C VAL A 31 1.06 5.98 16.79
N ALA A 32 2.10 5.80 15.96
CA ALA A 32 2.32 4.52 15.26
C ALA A 32 2.58 3.34 16.22
N PRO A 33 3.43 3.44 17.26
CA PRO A 33 3.59 2.37 18.24
C PRO A 33 2.31 2.09 19.03
N THR A 34 1.56 3.13 19.41
CA THR A 34 0.28 2.93 20.12
C THR A 34 -0.74 2.21 19.28
N MET A 35 -0.87 2.55 17.99
CA MET A 35 -1.74 1.83 17.06
C MET A 35 -1.29 0.37 16.92
N PHE A 36 0.01 0.12 16.76
CA PHE A 36 0.53 -1.24 16.71
C PHE A 36 0.14 -2.07 17.93
N LEU A 37 0.24 -1.51 19.14
CA LEU A 37 -0.16 -2.21 20.36
C LEU A 37 -1.66 -2.53 20.41
N ILE A 38 -2.51 -1.60 19.95
CA ILE A 38 -3.96 -1.84 19.86
C ILE A 38 -4.24 -3.02 18.92
N PHE A 39 -3.69 -2.99 17.71
CA PHE A 39 -3.87 -4.07 16.74
C PHE A 39 -3.27 -5.40 17.24
N ALA A 40 -2.11 -5.37 17.88
CA ALA A 40 -1.48 -6.57 18.45
C ALA A 40 -2.30 -7.18 19.60
N SER A 41 -3.02 -6.36 20.37
CA SER A 41 -3.91 -6.82 21.44
C SER A 41 -5.23 -7.36 20.91
N ALA A 42 -5.80 -6.75 19.86
CA ALA A 42 -7.05 -7.17 19.25
C ALA A 42 -6.88 -8.40 18.34
N TYR A 43 -5.77 -8.45 17.61
CA TYR A 43 -5.44 -9.48 16.63
C TYR A 43 -4.07 -10.08 16.94
N PRO A 44 -3.97 -11.03 17.90
CA PRO A 44 -2.71 -11.66 18.27
C PRO A 44 -2.07 -12.43 17.10
N CYS A 45 -2.85 -12.76 16.07
CA CYS A 45 -2.38 -13.35 14.82
C CYS A 45 -1.34 -12.52 14.07
N ILE A 46 -1.29 -11.20 14.30
CA ILE A 46 -0.30 -10.31 13.67
C ILE A 46 1.11 -10.55 14.26
N LEU A 47 1.20 -11.04 15.49
CA LEU A 47 2.47 -11.32 16.19
C LEU A 47 3.02 -12.72 15.89
N SER A 48 2.14 -13.69 15.68
CA SER A 48 2.52 -15.08 15.37
C SER A 48 2.92 -15.19 13.89
N ALA A 49 4.20 -14.98 13.60
CA ALA A 49 4.79 -15.17 12.28
C ALA A 49 5.15 -16.64 11.95
N GLU A 50 4.62 -17.60 12.71
CA GLU A 50 4.87 -19.03 12.55
C GLU A 50 3.80 -19.67 11.66
N ASP A 51 4.22 -19.99 10.44
CA ASP A 51 3.85 -21.16 9.64
C ASP A 51 2.37 -21.60 9.66
N THR A 52 1.58 -21.04 8.75
CA THR A 52 0.42 -21.74 8.16
C THR A 52 0.49 -21.71 6.62
N ALA A 53 1.70 -21.91 6.09
CA ALA A 53 1.88 -22.35 4.70
C ALA A 53 1.90 -23.89 4.59
N GLY A 54 1.70 -24.61 5.70
CA GLY A 54 1.82 -26.06 5.74
C GLY A 54 1.13 -26.71 6.92
N ASP A 55 -0.15 -26.43 7.13
CA ASP A 55 -1.12 -27.45 7.56
C ASP A 55 -2.52 -26.90 7.29
N GLY A 56 -3.48 -27.75 6.94
CA GLY A 56 -4.82 -27.39 6.43
C GLY A 56 -5.77 -26.73 7.44
N GLY A 57 -5.36 -25.61 8.05
CA GLY A 57 -6.18 -24.78 8.93
C GLY A 57 -6.47 -23.42 8.31
N ASP A 58 -7.76 -23.13 8.10
CA ASP A 58 -8.32 -21.85 7.64
C ASP A 58 -8.17 -20.75 8.71
N TYR A 59 -6.93 -20.40 9.08
CA TYR A 59 -6.66 -19.31 10.01
C TYR A 59 -6.40 -18.01 9.23
N GLN A 60 -7.48 -17.44 8.68
CA GLN A 60 -7.43 -16.12 8.05
C GLN A 60 -7.38 -15.05 9.16
N CYS A 61 -6.23 -14.40 9.32
CA CYS A 61 -6.13 -13.20 10.14
C CYS A 61 -6.89 -12.07 9.43
N GLU A 62 -7.94 -11.53 10.05
CA GLU A 62 -8.80 -10.45 9.50
C GLU A 62 -7.97 -9.26 8.99
N PHE A 63 -6.88 -8.94 9.70
CA PHE A 63 -5.93 -7.89 9.34
C PHE A 63 -4.53 -8.46 9.06
N PRO A 64 -4.28 -9.01 7.85
CA PRO A 64 -2.96 -9.48 7.49
C PRO A 64 -2.00 -8.30 7.31
N ALA A 65 -0.73 -8.50 7.68
CA ALA A 65 0.33 -7.49 7.53
C ALA A 65 1.26 -7.80 6.34
N PRO A 66 0.82 -7.59 5.08
CA PRO A 66 1.57 -8.00 3.88
C PRO A 66 2.92 -7.28 3.75
N SER A 67 3.00 -6.02 4.19
CA SER A 67 4.25 -5.25 4.18
C SER A 67 5.28 -5.85 5.15
N VAL A 68 4.85 -6.27 6.34
CA VAL A 68 5.70 -6.92 7.34
C VAL A 68 6.20 -8.27 6.81
N ALA A 69 5.34 -9.04 6.15
CA ALA A 69 5.72 -10.30 5.51
C ALA A 69 6.82 -10.10 4.44
N ALA A 70 6.70 -9.07 3.61
CA ALA A 70 7.72 -8.73 2.61
C ALA A 70 9.07 -8.36 3.25
N TRP A 71 9.07 -7.53 4.30
CA TRP A 71 10.30 -7.17 5.01
C TRP A 71 10.92 -8.36 5.75
N ARG A 72 10.11 -9.24 6.34
CA ARG A 72 10.58 -10.49 6.95
C ARG A 72 11.28 -11.37 5.91
N ALA A 73 10.72 -11.52 4.71
CA ALA A 73 11.37 -12.30 3.65
C ALA A 73 12.76 -11.75 3.30
N ILE A 74 12.92 -10.43 3.27
CA ILE A 74 14.22 -9.78 3.07
C ILE A 74 15.17 -10.09 4.23
N VAL A 75 14.73 -9.96 5.48
CA VAL A 75 15.55 -10.26 6.66
C VAL A 75 16.01 -11.73 6.62
N LEU A 76 15.09 -12.67 6.40
CA LEU A 76 15.41 -14.10 6.31
C LEU A 76 16.42 -14.41 5.20
N ALA A 77 16.32 -13.73 4.06
CA ALA A 77 17.25 -13.88 2.95
C ALA A 77 18.66 -13.36 3.27
N VAL A 78 18.77 -12.32 4.10
CA VAL A 78 20.06 -11.72 4.49
C VAL A 78 20.69 -12.44 5.68
N THR A 79 19.89 -12.97 6.61
CA THR A 79 20.40 -13.54 7.87
C THR A 79 20.71 -15.04 7.80
N ARG A 80 20.09 -15.80 6.89
CA ARG A 80 20.36 -17.25 6.79
C ARG A 80 21.62 -17.54 5.96
N PRO A 81 22.45 -18.51 6.36
CA PRO A 81 23.68 -18.86 5.64
C PRO A 81 23.40 -19.54 4.29
N GLU A 82 22.28 -20.24 4.16
CA GLU A 82 21.77 -20.73 2.88
C GLU A 82 20.56 -19.90 2.47
N SER A 83 20.61 -19.33 1.26
CA SER A 83 19.49 -18.55 0.72
C SER A 83 18.29 -19.47 0.49
N PRO A 84 17.15 -19.26 1.19
CA PRO A 84 15.93 -20.03 0.97
C PRO A 84 15.25 -19.70 -0.37
N ILE A 85 15.82 -18.79 -1.17
CA ILE A 85 15.21 -18.27 -2.39
C ILE A 85 15.55 -19.18 -3.58
N PRO A 86 14.54 -19.72 -4.29
CA PRO A 86 14.77 -20.48 -5.51
C PRO A 86 15.53 -19.67 -6.57
N ARG A 87 16.43 -20.33 -7.32
CA ARG A 87 17.16 -19.69 -8.43
C ARG A 87 16.23 -19.09 -9.49
N SER A 88 15.05 -19.67 -9.69
CA SER A 88 14.02 -19.16 -10.61
C SER A 88 13.54 -17.76 -10.22
N SER A 89 13.34 -17.49 -8.93
CA SER A 89 12.89 -16.19 -8.42
C SER A 89 13.93 -15.09 -8.65
N TRP A 90 15.22 -15.42 -8.53
CA TRP A 90 16.32 -14.50 -8.81
C TRP A 90 16.36 -14.11 -10.29
N VAL A 91 16.27 -15.11 -11.18
CA VAL A 91 16.24 -14.88 -12.64
C VAL A 91 15.04 -14.03 -13.03
N PHE A 92 13.85 -14.34 -12.49
CA PHE A 92 12.64 -13.56 -12.73
C PHE A 92 12.78 -12.10 -12.26
N SER A 93 13.34 -11.88 -11.07
CA SER A 93 13.54 -10.53 -10.51
C SER A 93 14.47 -9.70 -11.38
N ILE A 94 15.59 -10.26 -11.86
CA ILE A 94 16.51 -9.58 -12.78
C ILE A 94 15.83 -9.29 -14.11
N ALA A 95 15.12 -10.26 -14.69
CA ALA A 95 14.41 -10.08 -15.95
C ALA A 95 13.39 -8.93 -15.87
N MET A 96 12.61 -8.89 -14.79
CA MET A 96 11.63 -7.82 -14.54
C MET A 96 12.31 -6.46 -14.28
N ALA A 97 13.45 -6.42 -13.58
CA ALA A 97 14.20 -5.20 -13.35
C ALA A 97 14.76 -4.62 -14.66
N VAL A 98 15.31 -5.46 -15.53
CA VAL A 98 15.77 -5.07 -16.87
C VAL A 98 14.60 -4.58 -17.71
N LEU A 99 13.49 -5.33 -17.75
CA LEU A 99 12.29 -4.95 -18.48
C LEU A 99 11.75 -3.59 -18.02
N ALA A 100 11.63 -3.38 -16.70
CA ALA A 100 11.17 -2.11 -16.13
C ALA A 100 12.13 -0.95 -16.46
N SER A 101 13.44 -1.20 -16.43
CA SER A 101 14.45 -0.19 -16.77
C SER A 101 14.39 0.20 -18.24
N VAL A 102 14.33 -0.78 -19.14
CA VAL A 102 14.18 -0.56 -20.59
C VAL A 102 12.89 0.20 -20.87
N MET A 103 11.81 -0.19 -20.20
CA MET A 103 10.53 0.51 -20.30
C MET A 103 10.65 2.00 -19.94
N VAL A 104 11.19 2.33 -18.76
CA VAL A 104 11.37 3.72 -18.34
C VAL A 104 12.27 4.50 -19.31
N LEU A 105 13.34 3.88 -19.82
CA LEU A 105 14.24 4.48 -20.81
C LEU A 105 13.52 4.79 -22.13
N VAL A 106 12.76 3.84 -22.67
CA VAL A 106 11.97 4.03 -23.90
C VAL A 106 10.99 5.19 -23.73
N LYS A 107 10.27 5.25 -22.59
CA LYS A 107 9.36 6.35 -22.30
C LYS A 107 10.06 7.71 -22.30
N ASN A 108 11.26 7.79 -21.72
CA ASN A 108 11.97 9.07 -21.59
C ASN A 108 12.65 9.51 -22.90
N LEU A 109 13.14 8.57 -23.72
CA LEU A 109 13.86 8.86 -24.97
C LEU A 109 12.92 9.19 -26.14
N PHE A 110 11.75 8.54 -26.22
CA PHE A 110 10.84 8.68 -27.38
C PHE A 110 9.67 9.65 -27.13
N ASN A 111 9.80 10.57 -26.17
CA ASN A 111 8.73 11.44 -25.69
C ASN A 111 8.06 12.29 -26.81
N SER A 112 8.80 12.68 -27.86
CA SER A 112 8.28 13.55 -28.93
C SER A 112 7.32 12.87 -29.91
N THR A 113 7.39 11.54 -30.09
CA THR A 113 6.59 10.81 -31.09
C THR A 113 5.45 10.01 -30.43
N TRP A 114 5.43 9.94 -29.10
CA TRP A 114 4.67 8.95 -28.32
C TRP A 114 3.36 9.48 -27.69
N ASN A 115 2.86 10.65 -28.10
CA ASN A 115 1.66 11.25 -27.48
C ASN A 115 0.39 10.38 -27.56
N ARG A 116 0.24 9.54 -28.60
CA ARG A 116 -0.95 8.67 -28.75
C ARG A 116 -0.89 7.37 -27.93
N ILE A 117 0.31 6.87 -27.60
CA ILE A 117 0.50 5.58 -26.92
C ILE A 117 0.78 5.78 -25.43
N GLN A 118 1.14 7.00 -25.00
CA GLN A 118 1.39 7.36 -23.60
C GLN A 118 0.28 6.95 -22.61
N PRO A 119 -1.03 6.98 -22.96
CA PRO A 119 -2.10 6.54 -22.06
C PRO A 119 -2.16 5.02 -21.84
N TYR A 120 -1.69 4.23 -22.79
CA TYR A 120 -1.73 2.75 -22.76
C TYR A 120 -0.44 2.14 -22.21
N TYR A 121 0.53 2.99 -21.88
CA TYR A 121 1.83 2.57 -21.41
C TYR A 121 1.76 2.06 -19.97
N PRO A 122 2.14 0.79 -19.70
CA PRO A 122 2.01 0.21 -18.36
C PRO A 122 2.95 0.89 -17.38
N ASN A 123 2.44 1.19 -16.18
CA ASN A 123 3.26 1.69 -15.08
C ASN A 123 3.83 0.52 -14.27
N MET A 124 5.12 0.26 -14.44
CA MET A 124 5.82 -0.83 -13.76
C MET A 124 5.85 -0.69 -12.24
N MET A 125 5.66 0.52 -11.69
CA MET A 125 5.52 0.71 -10.24
C MET A 125 4.23 0.09 -9.71
N ILE A 126 3.13 0.20 -10.45
CA ILE A 126 1.84 -0.39 -10.06
C ILE A 126 1.93 -1.92 -10.13
N MET A 127 2.57 -2.44 -11.19
CA MET A 127 2.82 -3.87 -11.35
C MET A 127 3.65 -4.44 -10.18
N ALA A 128 4.69 -3.73 -9.74
CA ALA A 128 5.49 -4.14 -8.59
C ALA A 128 4.66 -4.21 -7.30
N MET A 129 3.79 -3.22 -7.06
CA MET A 129 2.88 -3.22 -5.89
C MET A 129 1.87 -4.37 -5.94
N ALA A 130 1.42 -4.78 -7.13
CA ALA A 130 0.52 -5.93 -7.26
C ALA A 130 1.20 -7.25 -6.83
N PHE A 131 2.51 -7.39 -7.03
CA PHE A 131 3.25 -8.60 -6.60
C PHE A 131 3.49 -8.67 -5.08
N THR A 132 3.36 -7.55 -4.35
CA THR A 132 3.54 -7.52 -2.89
C THR A 132 2.23 -7.72 -2.12
N LEU A 133 1.08 -7.68 -2.80
CA LEU A 133 -0.24 -7.85 -2.24
C LEU A 133 -0.75 -9.27 -2.59
N PRO A 134 -0.74 -10.22 -1.65
CA PRO A 134 -1.15 -11.61 -1.93
C PRO A 134 -2.68 -11.76 -2.10
N SER A 135 -3.45 -10.71 -1.81
CA SER A 135 -4.91 -10.71 -1.79
C SER A 135 -5.49 -10.05 -3.05
N THR A 136 -6.48 -10.71 -3.64
CA THR A 136 -7.17 -10.25 -4.86
C THR A 136 -8.12 -9.07 -4.59
N GLN A 137 -8.60 -8.92 -3.36
CA GLN A 137 -9.51 -7.87 -2.92
C GLN A 137 -8.92 -6.47 -3.13
N TYR A 138 -7.62 -6.27 -2.89
CA TYR A 138 -6.97 -4.99 -3.17
C TYR A 138 -6.94 -4.67 -4.67
N GLY A 139 -6.72 -5.69 -5.50
CA GLY A 139 -6.74 -5.52 -6.96
C GLY A 139 -8.12 -5.16 -7.49
N THR A 140 -9.18 -5.81 -6.99
CA THR A 140 -10.57 -5.50 -7.37
C THR A 140 -10.97 -4.11 -6.87
N ALA A 141 -10.61 -3.74 -5.64
CA ALA A 141 -10.85 -2.40 -5.11
C ALA A 141 -10.15 -1.31 -5.94
N MET A 142 -8.89 -1.52 -6.33
CA MET A 142 -8.16 -0.61 -7.23
C MET A 142 -8.84 -0.50 -8.60
N PHE A 143 -9.32 -1.61 -9.15
CA PHE A 143 -10.05 -1.61 -10.43
C PHE A 143 -11.36 -0.83 -10.33
N ILE A 144 -12.15 -1.05 -9.27
CA ILE A 144 -13.39 -0.30 -9.02
C ILE A 144 -13.09 1.19 -8.90
N GLY A 145 -12.08 1.56 -8.11
CA GLY A 145 -11.62 2.94 -7.98
C GLY A 145 -11.21 3.56 -9.33
N ALA A 146 -10.49 2.81 -10.17
CA ALA A 146 -10.09 3.25 -11.50
C ALA A 146 -11.28 3.44 -12.46
N VAL A 147 -12.29 2.56 -12.40
CA VAL A 147 -13.53 2.70 -13.18
C VAL A 147 -14.30 3.95 -12.75
N ILE A 148 -14.48 4.16 -11.44
CA ILE A 148 -15.14 5.36 -10.90
C ILE A 148 -14.38 6.62 -11.34
N ALA A 149 -13.05 6.62 -11.21
CA ALA A 149 -12.19 7.72 -11.63
C ALA A 149 -12.31 8.01 -13.14
N SER A 150 -12.38 6.96 -13.98
CA SER A 150 -12.52 7.09 -15.43
C SER A 150 -13.87 7.69 -15.84
N VAL A 151 -14.96 7.20 -15.23
CA VAL A 151 -16.31 7.74 -15.46
C VAL A 151 -16.40 9.20 -15.00
N TRP A 152 -15.84 9.51 -13.82
CA TRP A 152 -15.82 10.86 -13.30
C TRP A 152 -15.01 11.81 -14.18
N LYS A 153 -13.81 11.40 -14.61
CA LYS A 153 -12.99 12.18 -15.56
C LYS A 153 -13.73 12.50 -16.86
N ARG A 154 -14.52 11.56 -17.37
CA ARG A 154 -15.29 11.75 -18.61
C ARG A 154 -16.51 12.66 -18.43
N LYS A 155 -17.14 12.64 -17.26
CA LYS A 155 -18.36 13.41 -16.97
C LYS A 155 -18.07 14.83 -16.47
N TRP A 156 -17.02 15.00 -15.66
CA TRP A 156 -16.65 16.29 -15.07
C TRP A 156 -15.13 16.44 -14.87
N PRO A 157 -14.38 16.80 -15.92
CA PRO A 157 -12.92 16.86 -15.89
C PRO A 157 -12.38 17.91 -14.90
N ASP A 158 -13.00 19.10 -14.84
CA ASP A 158 -12.56 20.19 -13.95
C ASP A 158 -12.63 19.81 -12.46
N GLY A 159 -13.65 19.05 -12.08
CA GLY A 159 -13.79 18.52 -10.72
C GLY A 159 -12.81 17.39 -10.44
N PHE A 160 -12.59 16.51 -11.43
CA PHE A 160 -11.63 15.42 -11.31
C PHE A 160 -10.21 15.93 -11.05
N GLU A 161 -9.72 16.91 -11.81
CA GLU A 161 -8.36 17.44 -11.64
C GLU A 161 -8.13 18.08 -10.27
N LYS A 162 -9.16 18.66 -9.68
CA LYS A 162 -9.06 19.35 -8.38
C LYS A 162 -9.22 18.39 -7.19
N TYR A 163 -10.13 17.41 -7.29
CA TYR A 163 -10.58 16.65 -6.12
C TYR A 163 -10.25 15.16 -6.15
N ALA A 164 -9.84 14.59 -7.28
CA ALA A 164 -9.64 13.14 -7.38
C ALA A 164 -8.64 12.59 -6.35
N TYR A 165 -7.51 13.28 -6.16
CA TYR A 165 -6.50 12.88 -5.17
C TYR A 165 -7.01 12.97 -3.73
N ALA A 166 -7.78 14.02 -3.40
CA ALA A 166 -8.34 14.19 -2.07
C ALA A 166 -9.39 13.13 -1.75
N VAL A 167 -10.27 12.80 -2.71
CA VAL A 167 -11.28 11.75 -2.56
C VAL A 167 -10.63 10.37 -2.43
N ALA A 168 -9.64 10.06 -3.27
CA ALA A 168 -8.92 8.79 -3.18
C ALA A 168 -8.16 8.65 -1.84
N ALA A 169 -7.50 9.71 -1.38
CA ALA A 169 -6.85 9.74 -0.07
C ALA A 169 -7.85 9.56 1.07
N GLY A 170 -9.03 10.20 0.97
CA GLY A 170 -10.11 10.05 1.94
C GLY A 170 -10.65 8.62 2.01
N ALA A 171 -10.82 7.94 0.87
CA ALA A 171 -11.24 6.54 0.83
C ALA A 171 -10.21 5.61 1.50
N MET A 172 -8.92 5.78 1.17
CA MET A 172 -7.84 5.01 1.82
C MET A 172 -7.73 5.29 3.33
N ALA A 173 -7.89 6.54 3.74
CA ALA A 173 -7.89 6.91 5.15
C ALA A 173 -9.12 6.37 5.89
N GLY A 174 -10.29 6.33 5.22
CA GLY A 174 -11.54 5.79 5.76
C GLY A 174 -11.42 4.31 6.10
N GLU A 175 -10.87 3.51 5.19
CA GLU A 175 -10.55 2.09 5.45
C GLU A 175 -9.62 1.94 6.68
N GLY A 176 -8.56 2.75 6.75
CA GLY A 176 -7.63 2.72 7.88
C GLY A 176 -8.28 3.09 9.22
N ILE A 177 -9.10 4.13 9.26
CA ILE A 177 -9.84 4.55 10.47
C ILE A 177 -10.88 3.49 10.85
N GLY A 178 -11.58 2.92 9.86
CA GLY A 178 -12.53 1.82 10.07
C GLY A 178 -11.86 0.61 10.71
N GLY A 179 -10.68 0.23 10.21
CA GLY A 179 -9.88 -0.86 10.80
C GLY A 179 -9.45 -0.57 12.24
N VAL A 180 -9.07 0.68 12.56
CA VAL A 180 -8.73 1.08 13.94
C VAL A 180 -9.95 0.98 14.86
N ILE A 181 -11.10 1.47 14.41
CA ILE A 181 -12.36 1.38 15.18
C ILE A 181 -12.72 -0.09 15.42
N ASN A 182 -12.62 -0.93 14.39
CA ASN A 182 -12.90 -2.36 14.50
C ASN A 182 -11.93 -3.03 15.49
N ALA A 183 -10.62 -2.75 15.42
CA ALA A 183 -9.63 -3.27 16.38
C ALA A 183 -9.95 -2.87 17.83
N ILE A 184 -10.39 -1.63 18.07
CA ILE A 184 -10.79 -1.17 19.41
C ILE A 184 -12.05 -1.93 19.88
N LEU A 185 -13.05 -2.09 19.01
CA LEU A 185 -14.29 -2.83 19.29
C LEU A 185 -14.04 -4.31 19.62
N SER A 186 -13.19 -4.99 18.85
CA SER A 186 -12.79 -6.37 19.12
C SER A 186 -11.99 -6.46 20.43
N GLY A 187 -11.11 -5.51 20.71
CA GLY A 187 -10.33 -5.44 21.95
C GLY A 187 -11.16 -5.26 23.24
N ILE A 188 -12.33 -4.61 23.16
CA ILE A 188 -13.27 -4.46 24.28
C ILE A 188 -14.32 -5.59 24.36
N GLY A 189 -14.24 -6.59 23.48
CA GLY A 189 -15.15 -7.76 23.47
C GLY A 189 -16.52 -7.51 22.83
N LEU A 190 -16.72 -6.34 22.20
CA LEU A 190 -17.90 -6.01 21.39
C LEU A 190 -17.68 -6.40 19.92
N ASP A 191 -17.09 -7.58 19.71
CA ASP A 191 -16.74 -8.09 18.39
C ASP A 191 -17.98 -8.58 17.62
N GLY A 192 -17.87 -8.63 16.28
CA GLY A 192 -18.93 -9.08 15.37
C GLY A 192 -19.46 -10.49 15.67
N GLY A 193 -18.68 -11.33 16.36
CA GLY A 193 -19.10 -12.65 16.84
C GLY A 193 -20.06 -12.66 18.03
N ASN A 194 -20.08 -11.62 18.89
CA ASN A 194 -20.94 -11.58 20.09
C ASN A 194 -22.20 -10.72 19.93
N PHE A 195 -22.12 -9.62 19.15
CA PHE A 195 -23.23 -8.65 19.01
C PHE A 195 -23.66 -8.38 17.56
N GLY A 196 -23.06 -9.03 16.55
CA GLY A 196 -23.50 -8.95 15.16
C GLY A 196 -23.28 -7.60 14.47
N THR A 197 -22.43 -6.73 15.02
CA THR A 197 -22.06 -5.46 14.37
C THR A 197 -21.09 -5.72 13.22
N THR A 198 -21.61 -5.74 11.99
CA THR A 198 -20.86 -5.79 10.72
C THR A 198 -20.23 -4.44 10.35
N VAL A 199 -19.89 -3.62 11.34
CA VAL A 199 -19.32 -2.28 11.10
C VAL A 199 -17.81 -2.44 10.93
N GLY A 200 -17.33 -2.39 9.68
CA GLY A 200 -15.89 -2.33 9.38
C GLY A 200 -15.20 -3.68 9.19
N THR A 201 -15.95 -4.74 8.89
CA THR A 201 -15.39 -5.98 8.31
C THR A 201 -15.03 -5.72 6.85
N PRO A 202 -13.77 -5.94 6.42
CA PRO A 202 -13.37 -5.85 5.02
C PRO A 202 -14.03 -6.91 4.11
#